data_AF-A0A2E0GZH0-F1
#
_entry.id   AF-A0A2E0GZH0-F1
#
_cell.length_a   1.000
_cell.length_b   1.000
_cell.length_c   1.000
_cell.angle_alpha   90.00
_cell.angle_beta   90.00
_cell.angle_gamma   90.00
#
_symmetry.space_group_name_H-M   'P 1'
#
loop_
_entity.id
_entity.type
_entity.pdbx_description
1 polymer ?
#
loop_
_entity_poly.entity_id
_entity_poly.type
_entity_poly.pdbx_seq_one_letter_code
_entity_poly.pdbx_strand_id
1 'polypeptide(L)'
;MKNIFKLKYLLFAVSTLFIFTACEEDEAAPEEEEEMEVITDVKLIFTPSSGSAVEALAQDPDGEGVQELQVKDAINLAANTTYTLTFDIKNNLETPGEDIGEEIKEEDDEHQVFFSFTNGAFSDPSGDGNIDNASDPINY
;
A
#
# COMPACT_ATOMS: atom_id res chain seq x y z
N MET A 1 -13.69 -46.49 -59.58
CA MET A 1 -13.74 -45.03 -59.33
C MET A 1 -14.48 -44.61 -58.04
N LYS A 2 -15.33 -45.47 -57.44
CA LYS A 2 -16.15 -45.13 -56.24
C LYS A 2 -15.36 -45.01 -54.91
N ASN A 3 -14.15 -45.59 -54.84
CA ASN A 3 -13.34 -45.61 -53.60
C ASN A 3 -12.37 -44.43 -53.49
N ILE A 4 -12.06 -43.75 -54.60
CA ILE A 4 -11.19 -42.56 -54.62
C ILE A 4 -11.90 -41.36 -54.00
N PHE A 5 -13.22 -41.22 -54.21
CA PHE A 5 -14.02 -40.19 -53.54
C PHE A 5 -14.04 -40.40 -52.02
N LYS A 6 -14.26 -41.64 -51.55
CA LYS A 6 -14.22 -41.95 -50.11
C LYS A 6 -12.85 -41.70 -49.46
N LEU A 7 -11.76 -41.98 -50.19
CA LEU A 7 -10.40 -41.73 -49.72
C LEU A 7 -10.08 -40.22 -49.60
N LYS A 8 -10.64 -39.38 -50.50
CA LYS A 8 -10.53 -37.92 -50.43
C LYS A 8 -11.27 -37.33 -49.24
N TYR A 9 -12.47 -37.84 -48.92
CA TYR A 9 -13.21 -37.41 -47.73
C TYR A 9 -12.53 -37.86 -46.43
N LEU A 10 -11.89 -39.04 -46.43
CA LEU A 10 -11.09 -39.52 -45.29
C LEU A 10 -9.82 -38.67 -45.08
N LEU A 11 -9.11 -38.30 -46.16
CA LEU A 11 -7.95 -37.40 -46.08
C LEU A 11 -8.33 -36.00 -45.58
N PHE A 12 -9.48 -35.47 -46.03
CA PHE A 12 -9.99 -34.18 -45.58
C PHE A 12 -10.36 -34.21 -44.09
N ALA A 13 -11.02 -35.29 -43.62
CA ALA A 13 -11.39 -35.46 -42.22
C ALA A 13 -10.17 -35.62 -41.28
N VAL A 14 -9.10 -36.28 -41.75
CA VAL A 14 -7.83 -36.39 -40.98
C VAL A 14 -7.06 -35.07 -40.97
N SER A 15 -7.10 -34.29 -42.06
CA SER A 15 -6.45 -32.98 -42.12
C SER A 15 -7.11 -31.94 -41.22
N THR A 16 -8.40 -32.07 -40.90
CA THR A 16 -9.11 -31.19 -39.95
C THR A 16 -8.82 -31.51 -38.48
N LEU A 17 -8.21 -32.67 -38.16
CA LEU A 17 -7.86 -33.03 -36.78
C LEU A 17 -6.61 -32.30 -36.26
N PHE A 18 -5.78 -31.76 -37.15
CA PHE A 18 -4.52 -31.10 -36.78
C PHE A 18 -4.63 -29.57 -36.59
N ILE A 19 -5.83 -28.99 -36.72
CA ILE A 19 -6.03 -27.52 -36.65
C ILE A 19 -6.39 -27.03 -35.25
N PHE A 20 -6.48 -27.91 -34.25
CA PHE A 20 -6.89 -27.57 -32.88
C PHE A 20 -5.77 -27.66 -31.83
N THR A 21 -4.51 -27.80 -32.23
CA THR A 21 -3.38 -27.90 -31.27
C THR A 21 -2.59 -26.60 -31.11
N ALA A 22 -3.20 -25.45 -31.39
CA ALA A 22 -2.58 -24.13 -31.24
C ALA A 22 -3.36 -23.30 -30.21
N CYS A 23 -3.55 -23.85 -29.01
CA CYS A 23 -3.51 -23.03 -27.81
C CYS A 23 -2.10 -23.25 -27.26
N GLU A 24 -1.21 -22.29 -27.48
CA GLU A 24 -0.15 -22.10 -26.49
C GLU A 24 -0.88 -21.83 -25.17
N GLU A 25 -0.58 -22.62 -24.14
CA GLU A 25 -0.86 -22.25 -22.75
C GLU A 25 -0.01 -21.00 -22.47
N ASP A 26 -0.46 -19.85 -22.97
CA ASP A 26 -0.05 -18.55 -22.44
C ASP A 26 -0.84 -18.36 -21.14
N GLU A 27 -0.58 -19.24 -20.18
CA GLU A 27 -1.18 -19.25 -18.84
C GLU A 27 -0.31 -18.40 -17.90
N ALA A 28 0.21 -17.28 -18.41
CA ALA A 28 0.45 -16.15 -17.52
C ALA A 28 -0.93 -15.53 -17.31
N ALA A 29 -1.64 -15.99 -16.28
CA ALA A 29 -2.75 -15.21 -15.74
C ALA A 29 -2.27 -13.75 -15.62
N PRO A 30 -3.10 -12.75 -15.97
CA PRO A 30 -2.73 -11.36 -15.72
C PRO A 30 -2.29 -11.24 -14.25
N GLU A 31 -1.30 -10.36 -13.99
CA GLU A 31 -0.89 -10.06 -12.62
C GLU A 31 -2.14 -9.75 -11.79
N GLU A 32 -2.15 -10.21 -10.54
CA GLU A 32 -3.30 -9.99 -9.67
C GLU A 32 -3.57 -8.48 -9.60
N GLU A 33 -4.84 -8.09 -9.63
CA GLU A 33 -5.18 -6.68 -9.41
C GLU A 33 -4.78 -6.34 -7.98
N GLU A 34 -3.90 -5.35 -7.81
CA GLU A 34 -3.56 -4.86 -6.48
C GLU A 34 -4.76 -4.10 -5.91
N GLU A 35 -5.25 -4.59 -4.77
CA GLU A 35 -6.42 -4.04 -4.09
C GLU A 35 -5.98 -2.79 -3.30
N MET A 36 -6.71 -1.68 -3.45
CA MET A 36 -6.42 -0.45 -2.70
C MET A 36 -6.42 -0.70 -1.18
N GLU A 37 -5.34 -0.31 -0.51
CA GLU A 37 -5.13 -0.57 0.92
C GLU A 37 -6.03 0.32 1.78
N VAL A 38 -6.69 -0.27 2.77
CA VAL A 38 -7.54 0.47 3.70
C VAL A 38 -6.77 0.79 4.97
N ILE A 39 -6.41 2.06 5.18
CA ILE A 39 -5.72 2.50 6.40
C ILE A 39 -6.74 2.96 7.44
N THR A 40 -6.80 2.29 8.61
CA THR A 40 -7.71 2.67 9.70
C THR A 40 -6.98 3.27 10.89
N ASP A 41 -5.74 2.87 11.16
CA ASP A 41 -5.01 3.34 12.33
C ASP A 41 -3.60 3.77 11.94
N VAL A 42 -3.24 4.98 12.37
CA VAL A 42 -1.86 5.47 12.29
C VAL A 42 -1.41 5.78 13.71
N LYS A 43 -0.49 4.96 14.23
CA LYS A 43 0.17 5.19 15.51
C LYS A 43 1.59 5.70 15.28
N LEU A 44 1.85 6.90 15.78
CA LEU A 44 3.18 7.49 15.82
C LEU A 44 3.88 7.08 17.11
N ILE A 45 5.13 6.62 17.01
CA ILE A 45 5.94 6.18 18.15
C ILE A 45 7.24 6.98 18.17
N PHE A 46 7.36 7.88 19.13
CA PHE A 46 8.54 8.73 19.31
C PHE A 46 9.44 8.15 20.40
N THR A 47 10.58 7.59 20.01
CA THR A 47 11.54 6.95 20.93
C THR A 47 12.73 7.86 21.23
N PRO A 48 12.90 8.36 22.47
CA PRO A 48 14.08 9.15 22.83
C PRO A 48 15.30 8.25 23.10
N SER A 49 16.50 8.82 23.12
CA SER A 49 17.73 8.10 23.50
C SER A 49 17.73 7.56 24.94
N SER A 50 16.93 8.17 25.80
CA SER A 50 16.72 7.75 27.19
C SER A 50 15.32 8.15 27.65
N GLY A 51 14.66 7.28 28.42
CA GLY A 51 13.29 7.49 28.90
C GLY A 51 12.29 6.58 28.21
N SER A 52 11.01 6.91 28.34
CA SER A 52 9.90 6.15 27.73
C SER A 52 9.53 6.75 26.37
N ALA A 53 9.08 5.89 25.45
CA ALA A 53 8.50 6.34 24.20
C ALA A 53 7.20 7.13 24.43
N VAL A 54 6.91 8.06 23.54
CA VAL A 54 5.63 8.77 23.46
C VAL A 54 4.89 8.22 22.26
N GLU A 55 3.65 7.78 22.46
CA GLU A 55 2.79 7.26 21.40
C GLU A 55 1.61 8.20 21.18
N ALA A 56 1.18 8.33 19.93
CA ALA A 56 -0.04 9.04 19.58
C ALA A 56 -0.79 8.31 18.46
N LEU A 57 -2.10 8.08 18.65
CA LEU A 57 -2.96 7.39 17.71
C LEU A 57 -3.95 8.34 17.02
N ALA A 58 -4.06 8.21 15.71
CA ALA A 58 -5.22 8.65 14.94
C ALA A 58 -5.91 7.43 14.33
N GLN A 59 -7.23 7.42 14.34
CA GLN A 59 -8.04 6.30 13.90
C GLN A 59 -9.20 6.74 13.02
N ASP A 60 -9.33 6.14 11.84
CA ASP A 60 -10.52 6.11 11.02
C ASP A 60 -11.37 4.87 11.39
N PRO A 61 -12.58 5.05 11.96
CA PRO A 61 -13.38 3.93 12.43
C PRO A 61 -14.08 3.13 11.33
N ASP A 62 -14.19 3.66 10.10
CA ASP A 62 -14.95 3.02 9.01
C ASP A 62 -14.35 3.14 7.61
N GLY A 63 -13.13 3.67 7.46
CA GLY A 63 -12.43 3.77 6.19
C GLY A 63 -13.16 4.71 5.24
N GLU A 64 -13.63 4.22 4.09
CA GLU A 64 -14.43 5.04 3.15
C GLU A 64 -15.85 5.37 3.63
N GLY A 65 -16.15 5.16 4.91
CA GLY A 65 -17.45 5.42 5.51
C GLY A 65 -17.72 6.91 5.75
N VAL A 66 -18.66 7.18 6.65
CA VAL A 66 -19.12 8.56 6.93
C VAL A 66 -18.54 9.12 8.22
N GLN A 67 -17.81 8.32 8.99
CA GLN A 67 -17.20 8.78 10.22
C GLN A 67 -15.93 9.58 9.89
N GLU A 68 -15.70 10.63 10.66
CA GLU A 68 -14.49 11.42 10.51
C GLU A 68 -13.30 10.74 11.21
N LEU A 69 -12.09 11.02 10.72
CA LEU A 69 -10.83 10.67 11.39
C LEU A 69 -10.85 11.17 12.85
N GLN A 70 -10.54 10.28 13.77
CA GLN A 70 -10.51 10.55 15.20
C GLN A 70 -9.06 10.59 15.69
N VAL A 71 -8.57 11.80 16.01
CA VAL A 71 -7.29 11.96 16.72
C VAL A 71 -7.51 11.59 18.19
N LYS A 72 -7.04 10.41 18.60
CA LYS A 72 -7.29 9.84 19.95
C LYS A 72 -6.33 10.41 20.99
N ASP A 73 -5.09 10.67 20.60
CA ASP A 73 -4.02 11.09 21.50
C ASP A 73 -3.30 12.35 20.99
N ALA A 74 -2.81 13.17 21.92
CA ALA A 74 -2.01 14.35 21.61
C ALA A 74 -0.51 14.01 21.63
N ILE A 75 0.24 14.60 20.71
CA ILE A 75 1.71 14.49 20.64
C ILE A 75 2.32 15.45 21.68
N ASN A 76 2.93 14.91 22.74
CA ASN A 76 3.54 15.68 23.82
C ASN A 76 5.04 15.36 23.95
N LEU A 77 5.88 16.08 23.21
CA LEU A 77 7.34 15.87 23.21
C LEU A 77 8.03 16.81 24.18
N ALA A 78 9.09 16.33 24.83
CA ALA A 78 9.92 17.15 25.69
C ALA A 78 10.81 18.08 24.85
N ALA A 79 10.91 19.34 25.26
CA ALA A 79 11.82 20.29 24.63
C ALA A 79 13.29 19.82 24.71
N ASN A 80 14.10 20.18 23.72
CA ASN A 80 15.54 19.83 23.63
C ASN A 80 15.82 18.32 23.69
N THR A 81 14.90 17.49 23.20
CA THR A 81 15.04 16.04 23.16
C THR A 81 14.94 15.56 21.72
N THR A 82 15.89 14.73 21.30
CA THR A 82 15.85 14.06 19.99
C THR A 82 15.08 12.75 20.10
N TYR A 83 14.16 12.54 19.18
CA TYR A 83 13.36 11.32 19.07
C TYR A 83 13.59 10.66 17.71
N THR A 84 13.62 9.33 17.70
CA THR A 84 13.40 8.54 16.48
C THR A 84 11.90 8.31 16.34
N LEU A 85 11.31 8.72 15.23
CA LEU A 85 9.92 8.46 14.90
C LEU A 85 9.81 7.14 14.12
N THR A 86 8.91 6.26 14.55
CA THR A 86 8.45 5.09 13.78
C THR A 86 6.92 5.08 13.71
N PHE A 87 6.38 4.38 12.71
CA PHE A 87 4.96 4.24 12.47
C PHE A 87 4.51 2.79 12.72
N ASP A 88 3.30 2.64 13.24
CA ASP A 88 2.54 1.40 13.27
C ASP A 88 1.20 1.70 12.57
N ILE A 89 1.05 1.21 11.35
CA ILE A 89 -0.06 1.51 10.42
C ILE A 89 -0.85 0.22 10.20
N LYS A 90 -2.17 0.27 10.42
CA LYS A 90 -3.02 -0.93 10.43
C LYS A 90 -4.32 -0.74 9.68
N ASN A 91 -4.85 -1.86 9.22
CA ASN A 91 -6.25 -2.06 8.85
C ASN A 91 -6.94 -2.95 9.89
N ASN A 92 -7.71 -2.35 10.78
CA ASN A 92 -8.45 -3.05 11.84
C ASN A 92 -9.92 -3.32 11.49
N LEU A 93 -10.34 -3.08 10.24
CA LEU A 93 -11.64 -3.55 9.73
C LEU A 93 -11.59 -5.04 9.38
N GLU A 94 -10.41 -5.56 9.10
CA GLU A 94 -10.08 -6.98 8.92
C GLU A 94 -10.08 -7.75 10.25
N THR A 95 -10.12 -9.09 10.20
CA THR A 95 -9.93 -9.94 11.39
C THR A 95 -9.14 -11.21 11.07
N PRO A 96 -7.89 -11.35 11.55
CA PRO A 96 -7.16 -10.41 12.40
C PRO A 96 -6.85 -9.08 11.68
N GLY A 97 -6.63 -8.00 12.42
CA GLY A 97 -6.21 -6.73 11.82
C GLY A 97 -4.86 -6.87 11.11
N GLU A 98 -4.75 -6.23 9.97
CA GLU A 98 -3.64 -6.35 9.01
C GLU A 98 -2.58 -5.26 9.21
N ASP A 99 -1.32 -5.61 8.87
CA ASP A 99 -0.15 -4.73 8.97
C ASP A 99 0.15 -4.01 7.65
N ILE A 100 -0.52 -2.89 7.43
CA ILE A 100 -0.28 -2.04 6.26
C ILE A 100 1.14 -1.49 6.23
N GLY A 101 1.84 -1.47 7.37
CA GLY A 101 3.25 -1.12 7.43
C GLY A 101 4.16 -2.11 6.69
N GLU A 102 3.75 -3.35 6.43
CA GLU A 102 4.50 -4.29 5.59
C GLU A 102 4.29 -3.98 4.11
N GLU A 103 3.04 -3.82 3.66
CA GLU A 103 2.68 -3.45 2.28
C GLU A 103 3.32 -2.14 1.84
N ILE A 104 3.26 -1.08 2.65
CA ILE A 104 3.95 0.21 2.35
C ILE A 104 5.46 0.02 2.10
N LYS A 105 6.11 -0.99 2.71
CA LYS A 105 7.54 -1.26 2.45
C LYS A 105 7.77 -2.08 1.20
N GLU A 106 6.81 -2.92 0.81
CA GLU A 106 6.86 -3.72 -0.40
C GLU A 106 6.60 -2.84 -1.63
N GLU A 107 5.77 -1.81 -1.46
CA GLU A 107 5.33 -0.86 -2.49
C GLU A 107 5.81 0.58 -2.19
N ASP A 108 7.09 0.72 -1.83
CA ASP A 108 7.66 2.00 -1.39
C ASP A 108 7.66 3.11 -2.46
N ASP A 109 7.62 2.72 -3.74
CA ASP A 109 7.51 3.63 -4.88
C ASP A 109 6.07 4.19 -5.08
N GLU A 110 5.04 3.54 -4.55
CA GLU A 110 3.64 3.94 -4.66
C GLU A 110 3.15 4.76 -3.45
N HIS A 111 3.89 4.69 -2.33
CA HIS A 111 3.50 5.30 -1.06
C HIS A 111 4.33 6.53 -0.70
N GLN A 112 3.69 7.57 -0.16
CA GLN A 112 4.36 8.78 0.32
C GLN A 112 3.83 9.22 1.69
N VAL A 113 4.73 9.56 2.60
CA VAL A 113 4.40 10.11 3.91
C VAL A 113 4.73 11.60 3.95
N PHE A 114 3.73 12.40 4.28
CA PHE A 114 3.82 13.84 4.41
C PHE A 114 3.75 14.27 5.87
N PHE A 115 4.52 15.30 6.21
CA PHE A 115 4.61 15.88 7.53
C PHE A 115 4.23 17.34 7.47
N SER A 116 3.45 17.79 8.45
CA SER A 116 3.22 19.19 8.71
C SER A 116 3.36 19.46 10.20
N PHE A 117 3.87 20.64 10.54
CA PHE A 117 4.19 21.01 11.91
C PHE A 117 3.46 22.28 12.30
N THR A 118 3.15 22.39 13.59
CA THR A 118 2.64 23.64 14.17
C THR A 118 3.81 24.54 14.57
N ASN A 119 3.60 25.86 14.57
CA ASN A 119 4.64 26.84 14.89
C ASN A 119 5.33 26.52 16.23
N GLY A 120 6.65 26.27 16.19
CA GLY A 120 7.50 26.11 17.37
C GLY A 120 7.95 24.67 17.68
N ALA A 121 7.70 23.70 16.79
CA ALA A 121 8.22 22.34 16.95
C ALA A 121 9.76 22.27 16.82
N PHE A 122 10.36 23.19 16.07
CA PHE A 122 11.79 23.25 15.81
C PHE A 122 12.37 24.64 16.10
N SER A 123 13.68 24.68 16.39
CA SER A 123 14.39 25.90 16.73
C SER A 123 14.76 26.77 15.52
N ASP A 124 14.78 26.19 14.31
CA ASP A 124 15.12 26.89 13.06
C ASP A 124 14.30 26.31 11.90
N PRO A 125 12.97 26.53 11.89
CA PRO A 125 12.10 25.98 10.87
C PRO A 125 12.24 26.73 9.56
N SER A 126 12.31 25.98 8.46
CA SER A 126 12.39 26.56 7.12
C SER A 126 11.03 26.91 6.48
N GLY A 127 9.88 26.73 7.16
CA GLY A 127 8.51 26.60 6.57
C GLY A 127 7.54 25.66 7.34
N ASP A 128 6.54 25.05 6.68
CA ASP A 128 5.35 24.38 7.28
C ASP A 128 5.27 22.84 7.16
N GLY A 129 6.35 22.20 6.68
CA GLY A 129 6.41 20.77 6.42
C GLY A 129 6.65 20.46 4.94
N ASN A 130 6.55 19.19 4.54
CA ASN A 130 6.66 18.77 3.13
C ASN A 130 5.29 18.49 2.48
N ILE A 131 4.21 19.02 3.05
CA ILE A 131 2.82 18.79 2.61
C ILE A 131 2.51 19.36 1.21
N ASP A 132 3.24 20.39 0.81
CA ASP A 132 3.13 21.05 -0.49
C ASP A 132 4.06 20.42 -1.54
N ASN A 133 5.26 20.02 -1.14
CA ASN A 133 6.26 19.38 -1.99
C ASN A 133 6.98 18.24 -1.25
N ALA A 134 6.78 17.00 -1.73
CA ALA A 134 7.36 15.79 -1.13
C ALA A 134 8.90 15.83 -1.02
N SER A 135 9.58 16.54 -1.93
CA SER A 135 11.05 16.63 -1.96
C SER A 135 11.64 17.65 -1.00
N ASP A 136 10.81 18.40 -0.26
CA ASP A 136 11.30 19.40 0.68
C ASP A 136 11.95 18.77 1.92
N PRO A 137 12.99 19.39 2.50
CA PRO A 137 13.65 18.85 3.68
C PRO A 137 12.71 18.73 4.88
N ILE A 138 12.76 17.60 5.60
CA ILE A 138 12.11 17.45 6.92
C ILE A 138 13.01 18.11 7.99
N ASN A 139 13.16 19.42 7.87
CA ASN A 139 13.80 20.30 8.86
C ASN A 139 13.04 21.63 8.87
N TYR A 140 11.76 21.47 9.21
CA TYR A 140 10.78 22.53 9.37
C TYR A 140 10.55 22.77 10.85
#